data_AF-A0A6P6URG7-F1
#
_entry.id   AF-A0A6P6URG7-F1
#
_cell.length_a   1.000
_cell.length_b   1.000
_cell.length_c   1.000
_cell.angle_alpha   90.00
_cell.angle_beta   90.00
_cell.angle_gamma   90.00
#
_symmetry.space_group_name_H-M   'P 1'
#
loop_
_entity.id
_entity.type
_entity.pdbx_description
1 polymer ?
#
loop_
_entity_poly.entity_id
_entity_poly.type
_entity_poly.pdbx_seq_one_letter_code
_entity_poly.pdbx_strand_id
1 'polypeptide(L)'
;MENGNGHANGSSEANGHVEPLRSISYRPRGGGDRVRYSPADRYPRCQCRATYAYPNTLVLSLDDERRHLWDANHTLTQDVEELSIMVDTQFDRIADLEIRLTAEHNMLEVARLEIERQRSRVTRLAEGIRDRSAGIRADASMLMDEATSYLQEDEQAGTEEDPEEDPEEHPEEDPEEDPEEDPAEDIAPDSPAKG
;
A
#
# COMPACT_ATOMS: atom_id res chain seq x y z
N MET A 1 -3.40 -20.52 -42.85
CA MET A 1 -2.60 -21.54 -43.54
C MET A 1 -3.27 -22.87 -43.28
N GLU A 2 -3.88 -23.46 -44.31
CA GLU A 2 -4.43 -24.81 -44.22
C GLU A 2 -3.33 -25.82 -44.56
N ASN A 3 -3.12 -26.82 -43.70
CA ASN A 3 -2.28 -27.98 -44.00
C ASN A 3 -3.15 -29.23 -43.91
N GLY A 4 -3.97 -29.47 -44.94
CA GLY A 4 -4.67 -30.74 -45.10
C GLY A 4 -3.68 -31.83 -45.51
N ASN A 5 -3.73 -32.98 -44.83
CA ASN A 5 -2.94 -34.16 -45.23
C ASN A 5 -3.82 -35.41 -45.11
N GLY A 6 -4.55 -35.71 -46.18
CA GLY A 6 -5.46 -36.85 -46.24
C GLY A 6 -4.73 -38.13 -46.67
N HIS A 7 -4.79 -39.16 -45.83
CA HIS A 7 -4.47 -40.54 -46.23
C HIS A 7 -5.65 -41.44 -45.93
N ALA A 8 -6.44 -41.72 -46.97
CA ALA A 8 -7.48 -42.74 -46.93
C ALA A 8 -6.87 -44.10 -47.29
N ASN A 9 -7.02 -45.10 -46.42
CA ASN A 9 -6.99 -46.51 -46.80
C ASN A 9 -7.48 -47.42 -45.66
N GLY A 10 -7.92 -48.63 -46.01
CA GLY A 10 -8.08 -49.72 -45.03
C GLY A 10 -9.41 -49.80 -44.31
N SER A 11 -10.50 -50.03 -45.04
CA SER A 11 -11.77 -50.47 -44.43
C SER A 11 -11.60 -51.82 -43.72
N SER A 12 -11.88 -51.87 -42.43
CA SER A 12 -12.21 -53.11 -41.72
C SER A 12 -13.20 -52.79 -40.61
N GLU A 13 -14.49 -52.82 -40.96
CA GLU A 13 -15.58 -52.73 -39.99
C GLU A 13 -15.60 -54.00 -39.12
N ALA A 14 -14.77 -54.01 -38.09
CA ALA A 14 -14.95 -54.88 -36.95
C ALA A 14 -16.27 -54.47 -36.27
N ASN A 15 -17.38 -55.05 -36.76
CA ASN A 15 -18.70 -54.95 -36.17
C ASN A 15 -18.70 -55.68 -34.81
N GLY A 16 -18.03 -55.06 -33.85
CA GLY A 16 -17.94 -55.47 -32.46
C GLY A 16 -19.33 -55.36 -31.85
N HIS A 17 -20.10 -56.43 -31.97
CA HIS A 17 -21.44 -56.55 -31.42
C HIS A 17 -21.32 -56.64 -29.89
N VAL A 18 -21.08 -55.50 -29.23
CA VAL A 18 -21.10 -55.37 -27.78
C VAL A 18 -22.49 -55.82 -27.33
N GLU A 19 -22.59 -57.01 -26.72
CA GLU A 19 -23.84 -57.48 -26.15
C GLU A 19 -24.33 -56.41 -25.15
N PRO A 20 -25.57 -55.90 -25.28
CA PRO A 20 -26.11 -54.96 -24.30
C PRO A 20 -26.04 -55.58 -22.91
N LEU A 21 -25.36 -54.89 -21.99
CA LEU A 21 -25.13 -55.36 -20.62
C LEU A 21 -26.48 -55.73 -19.99
N ARG A 22 -26.70 -57.04 -19.81
CA ARG A 22 -28.01 -57.58 -19.39
C ARG A 22 -28.39 -57.00 -18.03
N SER A 23 -29.51 -56.27 -17.99
CA SER A 23 -29.97 -55.59 -16.79
C SER A 23 -30.30 -56.59 -15.68
N ILE A 24 -29.48 -56.60 -14.63
CA ILE A 24 -29.70 -57.45 -13.45
C ILE A 24 -30.87 -56.85 -12.66
N SER A 25 -32.06 -57.45 -12.79
CA SER A 25 -33.27 -56.99 -12.12
C SER A 25 -33.26 -57.37 -10.63
N TYR A 26 -32.80 -56.45 -9.78
CA TYR A 26 -32.82 -56.62 -8.33
C TYR A 26 -34.25 -56.56 -7.78
N ARG A 27 -34.72 -57.68 -7.21
CA ARG A 27 -35.95 -57.70 -6.41
C ARG A 27 -35.60 -57.54 -4.93
N PRO A 28 -35.98 -56.44 -4.25
CA PRO A 28 -35.74 -56.30 -2.82
C PRO A 28 -36.55 -57.36 -2.05
N ARG A 29 -35.87 -58.35 -1.46
CA ARG A 29 -36.45 -59.18 -0.40
C ARG A 29 -36.36 -58.38 0.89
N GLY A 30 -37.52 -57.99 1.44
CA GLY A 30 -37.61 -57.18 2.65
C GLY A 30 -36.79 -57.76 3.80
N GLY A 31 -35.95 -56.93 4.44
CA GLY A 31 -34.92 -57.42 5.34
C GLY A 31 -34.13 -56.34 6.12
N GLY A 32 -34.75 -55.20 6.41
CA GLY A 32 -34.21 -54.17 7.33
C GLY A 32 -33.07 -53.31 6.82
N ASP A 33 -32.81 -52.22 7.54
CA ASP A 33 -32.06 -51.05 7.05
C ASP A 33 -30.53 -51.21 7.00
N ARG A 34 -30.00 -52.39 7.33
CA ARG A 34 -28.56 -52.69 7.36
C ARG A 34 -28.22 -54.07 6.80
N VAL A 35 -28.53 -54.29 5.51
CA VAL A 35 -27.96 -55.42 4.75
C VAL A 35 -26.47 -55.16 4.49
N ARG A 36 -25.60 -55.56 5.41
CA ARG A 36 -24.17 -55.69 5.12
C ARG A 36 -23.97 -56.69 3.97
N TYR A 37 -23.29 -56.25 2.91
CA TYR A 37 -22.95 -57.11 1.77
C TYR A 37 -21.83 -58.07 2.17
N SER A 38 -22.18 -59.25 2.70
CA SER A 38 -21.26 -60.39 2.75
C SER A 38 -21.35 -61.16 1.44
N PRO A 39 -20.26 -61.25 0.64
CA PRO A 39 -20.23 -62.10 -0.54
C PRO A 39 -20.29 -63.59 -0.20
N ALA A 40 -19.98 -64.01 1.03
CA ALA A 40 -19.75 -65.40 1.36
C ALA A 40 -21.05 -66.24 1.46
N ASP A 41 -22.08 -65.70 2.14
CA ASP A 41 -22.97 -66.58 2.95
C ASP A 41 -24.36 -66.87 2.37
N ARG A 42 -24.79 -66.22 1.28
CA ARG A 42 -26.23 -66.16 0.90
C ARG A 42 -26.69 -66.99 -0.31
N TYR A 43 -25.82 -67.71 -1.00
CA TYR A 43 -26.23 -68.50 -2.18
C TYR A 43 -25.62 -69.91 -2.22
N PRO A 44 -26.39 -70.95 -2.60
CA PRO A 44 -25.84 -72.25 -2.98
C PRO A 44 -24.78 -72.12 -4.06
N ARG A 45 -23.83 -73.06 -4.10
CA ARG A 45 -22.64 -73.04 -4.99
C ARG A 45 -23.01 -73.31 -6.47
N CYS A 46 -23.72 -72.37 -7.10
CA CYS A 46 -24.03 -72.40 -8.53
C CYS A 46 -22.75 -72.30 -9.38
N GLN A 47 -22.63 -73.14 -10.39
CA GLN A 47 -21.53 -73.05 -11.38
C GLN A 47 -21.55 -71.71 -12.13
N CYS A 48 -22.72 -71.08 -12.28
CA CYS A 48 -22.89 -69.73 -12.81
C CYS A 48 -22.10 -68.64 -12.07
N ARG A 49 -21.61 -68.91 -10.84
CA ARG A 49 -20.76 -67.99 -10.08
C ARG A 49 -19.39 -67.76 -10.73
N ALA A 50 -18.92 -68.69 -11.57
CA ALA A 50 -17.72 -68.49 -12.38
C ALA A 50 -17.96 -67.57 -13.60
N THR A 51 -19.21 -67.45 -14.05
CA THR A 51 -19.61 -66.67 -15.25
C THR A 51 -20.03 -65.25 -14.91
N TYR A 52 -20.65 -65.05 -13.74
CA TYR A 52 -21.18 -63.76 -13.28
C TYR A 52 -20.48 -63.22 -12.02
N ALA A 53 -19.20 -63.57 -11.85
CA ALA A 53 -18.32 -62.77 -11.00
C ALA A 53 -18.07 -61.43 -11.71
N TYR A 54 -18.78 -60.38 -11.28
CA TYR A 54 -18.46 -59.00 -11.65
C TYR A 54 -16.95 -58.79 -11.41
N PRO A 55 -16.19 -58.17 -12.33
CA PRO A 55 -14.73 -58.17 -12.26
C PRO A 55 -14.25 -57.52 -10.96
N ASN A 56 -13.85 -58.35 -9.99
CA ASN A 56 -13.56 -57.92 -8.62
C ASN A 56 -12.51 -56.80 -8.59
N THR A 57 -11.55 -56.82 -9.52
CA THR A 57 -10.52 -55.79 -9.71
C THR A 57 -11.11 -54.39 -9.83
N LEU A 58 -12.22 -54.21 -10.58
CA LEU A 58 -12.85 -52.90 -10.80
C LEU A 58 -13.60 -52.42 -9.54
N VAL A 59 -14.25 -53.33 -8.80
CA VAL A 59 -14.93 -52.99 -7.54
C VAL A 59 -13.93 -52.64 -6.46
N LEU A 60 -12.80 -53.36 -6.40
CA LEU A 60 -11.72 -53.09 -5.47
C LEU A 60 -11.03 -51.77 -5.81
N SER A 61 -10.67 -51.51 -7.08
CA SER A 61 -10.04 -50.24 -7.47
C SER A 61 -10.94 -49.04 -7.20
N LEU A 62 -12.26 -49.15 -7.43
CA LEU A 62 -13.22 -48.09 -7.09
C LEU A 62 -13.36 -47.89 -5.58
N ASP A 63 -13.20 -48.94 -4.75
CA ASP A 63 -13.24 -48.78 -3.29
C ASP A 63 -11.91 -48.26 -2.72
N ASP A 64 -10.78 -48.61 -3.33
CA ASP A 64 -9.45 -48.05 -3.02
C ASP A 64 -9.39 -46.56 -3.40
N GLU A 65 -9.86 -46.18 -4.60
CA GLU A 65 -9.99 -44.80 -5.05
C GLU A 65 -10.96 -44.00 -4.16
N ARG A 66 -12.12 -44.58 -3.82
CA ARG A 66 -13.10 -43.97 -2.89
C ARG A 66 -12.51 -43.72 -1.50
N ARG A 67 -11.66 -44.63 -1.00
CA ARG A 67 -10.94 -44.45 0.28
C ARG A 67 -9.91 -43.32 0.15
N HIS A 68 -9.06 -43.35 -0.88
CA HIS A 68 -8.06 -42.32 -1.10
C HIS A 68 -8.65 -40.91 -1.28
N LEU A 69 -9.75 -40.78 -2.03
CA LEU A 69 -10.48 -39.52 -2.20
C LEU A 69 -11.13 -39.05 -0.89
N TRP A 70 -11.61 -39.96 -0.05
CA TRP A 70 -12.15 -39.62 1.26
C TRP A 70 -11.06 -39.13 2.22
N ASP A 71 -9.92 -39.83 2.28
CA ASP A 71 -8.77 -39.42 3.09
C ASP A 71 -8.26 -38.04 2.65
N ALA A 72 -8.04 -37.83 1.35
CA ALA A 72 -7.56 -36.57 0.80
C ALA A 72 -8.56 -35.41 0.99
N ASN A 73 -9.86 -35.66 0.84
CA ASN A 73 -10.89 -34.66 1.10
C ASN A 73 -10.98 -34.31 2.61
N HIS A 74 -10.73 -35.27 3.49
CA HIS A 74 -10.70 -35.03 4.93
C HIS A 74 -9.51 -34.15 5.33
N THR A 75 -8.31 -34.41 4.82
CA THR A 75 -7.13 -33.54 5.02
C THR A 75 -7.39 -32.12 4.47
N LEU A 76 -7.85 -31.99 3.22
CA LEU A 76 -8.16 -30.68 2.64
C LEU A 76 -9.24 -29.91 3.42
N THR A 77 -10.14 -30.60 4.13
CA THR A 77 -11.11 -29.94 5.01
C THR A 77 -10.43 -29.39 6.28
N GLN A 78 -9.51 -30.16 6.88
CA GLN A 78 -8.72 -29.70 8.02
C GLN A 78 -7.83 -28.51 7.65
N ASP A 79 -7.15 -28.56 6.50
CA ASP A 79 -6.31 -27.47 5.98
C ASP A 79 -7.13 -26.17 5.80
N VAL A 80 -8.37 -26.28 5.29
CA VAL A 80 -9.30 -25.14 5.10
C VAL A 80 -9.82 -24.61 6.45
N GLU A 81 -10.09 -25.46 7.42
CA GLU A 81 -10.48 -25.04 8.78
C GLU A 81 -9.33 -24.30 9.48
N GLU A 82 -8.08 -24.77 9.39
CA GLU A 82 -6.91 -24.09 9.94
C GLU A 82 -6.64 -22.75 9.24
N LEU A 83 -6.74 -22.71 7.90
CA LEU A 83 -6.62 -21.48 7.12
C LEU A 83 -7.71 -20.46 7.46
N SER A 84 -8.95 -20.89 7.72
CA SER A 84 -10.02 -19.98 8.16
C SER A 84 -9.65 -19.33 9.49
N ILE A 85 -9.24 -20.11 10.49
CA ILE A 85 -8.85 -19.60 11.83
C ILE A 85 -7.66 -18.63 11.73
N MET A 86 -6.67 -18.93 10.87
CA MET A 86 -5.55 -18.01 10.62
C MET A 86 -6.00 -16.71 9.92
N VAL A 87 -6.96 -16.76 9.00
CA VAL A 87 -7.51 -15.58 8.33
C VAL A 87 -8.34 -14.73 9.29
N ASP A 88 -9.18 -15.35 10.13
CA ASP A 88 -10.00 -14.65 11.13
C ASP A 88 -9.11 -13.91 12.14
N THR A 89 -8.07 -14.58 12.67
CA THR A 89 -7.10 -13.93 13.58
C THR A 89 -6.25 -12.83 12.91
N GLN A 90 -6.06 -12.88 11.59
CA GLN A 90 -5.46 -11.77 10.84
C GLN A 90 -6.43 -10.59 10.67
N PHE A 91 -7.73 -10.84 10.45
CA PHE A 91 -8.74 -9.77 10.40
C PHE A 91 -8.90 -9.06 11.74
N ASP A 92 -8.98 -9.79 12.86
CA ASP A 92 -8.97 -9.22 14.20
C ASP A 92 -7.74 -8.32 14.40
N ARG A 93 -6.56 -8.80 13.97
CA ARG A 93 -5.30 -8.05 14.09
C ARG A 93 -5.26 -6.80 13.20
N ILE A 94 -5.90 -6.82 12.03
CA ILE A 94 -6.01 -5.65 11.15
C ILE A 94 -6.92 -4.60 11.79
N ALA A 95 -8.10 -4.98 12.31
CA ALA A 95 -9.01 -4.07 12.99
C ALA A 95 -8.35 -3.39 14.22
N ASP A 96 -7.61 -4.17 15.01
CA ASP A 96 -6.76 -3.69 16.13
C ASP A 96 -5.78 -2.58 15.69
N LEU A 97 -5.17 -2.74 14.51
CA LEU A 97 -4.19 -1.82 13.96
C LEU A 97 -4.86 -0.58 13.32
N GLU A 98 -6.02 -0.71 12.70
CA GLU A 98 -6.81 0.40 12.16
C GLU A 98 -7.34 1.32 13.28
N ILE A 99 -7.83 0.75 14.39
CA ILE A 99 -8.25 1.51 15.59
C ILE A 99 -7.05 2.30 16.17
N ARG A 100 -5.87 1.69 16.22
CA ARG A 100 -4.66 2.37 16.70
C ARG A 100 -4.17 3.44 15.73
N LEU A 101 -4.12 3.15 14.43
CA LEU A 101 -3.66 4.09 13.40
C LEU A 101 -4.56 5.32 13.32
N THR A 102 -5.88 5.15 13.43
CA THR A 102 -6.82 6.28 13.49
C THR A 102 -6.67 7.10 14.77
N ALA A 103 -6.41 6.47 15.92
CA ALA A 103 -6.10 7.18 17.16
C ALA A 103 -4.80 8.02 17.05
N GLU A 104 -3.71 7.44 16.55
CA GLU A 104 -2.43 8.15 16.32
C GLU A 104 -2.60 9.30 15.32
N HIS A 105 -3.31 9.09 14.20
CA HIS A 105 -3.57 10.15 13.21
C HIS A 105 -4.35 11.32 13.82
N ASN A 106 -5.38 11.06 14.64
CA ASN A 106 -6.12 12.10 15.34
C ASN A 106 -5.23 12.89 16.32
N MET A 107 -4.30 12.23 17.02
CA MET A 107 -3.34 12.93 17.90
C MET A 107 -2.36 13.79 17.09
N LEU A 108 -1.90 13.32 15.93
CA LEU A 108 -1.01 14.07 15.04
C LEU A 108 -1.68 15.32 14.44
N GLU A 109 -2.94 15.25 14.00
CA GLU A 109 -3.67 16.43 13.50
C GLU A 109 -3.95 17.44 14.63
N VAL A 110 -4.24 17.00 15.85
CA VAL A 110 -4.36 17.91 17.02
C VAL A 110 -3.01 18.60 17.32
N ALA A 111 -1.91 17.87 17.31
CA ALA A 111 -0.57 18.43 17.52
C ALA A 111 -0.19 19.41 16.41
N ARG A 112 -0.50 19.09 15.15
CA ARG A 112 -0.30 19.95 13.98
C ARG A 112 -1.07 21.27 14.11
N LEU A 113 -2.35 21.23 14.45
CA LEU A 113 -3.18 22.44 14.60
C LEU A 113 -2.64 23.35 15.71
N GLU A 114 -2.13 22.80 16.81
CA GLU A 114 -1.47 23.60 17.85
C GLU A 114 -0.13 24.18 17.37
N ILE A 115 0.67 23.45 16.58
CA ILE A 115 1.90 23.97 15.96
C ILE A 115 1.57 25.11 14.98
N GLU A 116 0.54 24.98 14.14
CA GLU A 116 0.08 26.02 13.22
C GLU A 116 -0.42 27.27 13.98
N ARG A 117 -1.16 27.07 15.08
CA ARG A 117 -1.58 28.14 16.01
C ARG A 117 -0.39 28.85 16.67
N GLN A 118 0.60 28.10 17.14
CA GLN A 118 1.81 28.65 17.77
C GLN A 118 2.68 29.42 16.78
N ARG A 119 2.91 28.86 15.58
CA ARG A 119 3.59 29.56 14.47
C ARG A 119 2.90 30.89 14.17
N SER A 120 1.59 30.88 13.96
CA SER A 120 0.79 32.10 13.70
C SER A 120 0.94 33.16 14.81
N ARG A 121 1.00 32.73 16.07
CA ARG A 121 1.24 33.62 17.23
C ARG A 121 2.66 34.20 17.21
N VAL A 122 3.67 33.41 16.86
CA VAL A 122 5.08 33.84 16.79
C VAL A 122 5.31 34.80 15.63
N THR A 123 4.78 34.53 14.43
CA THR A 123 4.87 35.42 13.28
C THR A 123 4.33 36.82 13.61
N ARG A 124 3.11 36.89 14.18
CA ARG A 124 2.50 38.16 14.59
C ARG A 124 3.28 38.90 15.69
N LEU A 125 3.99 38.19 16.56
CA LEU A 125 4.88 38.79 17.55
C LEU A 125 6.16 39.32 16.91
N ALA A 126 6.72 38.63 15.92
CA ALA A 126 7.90 39.08 15.17
C ALA A 126 7.59 40.32 14.31
N GLU A 127 6.44 40.35 13.64
CA GLU A 127 5.90 41.52 12.93
C GLU A 127 5.78 42.72 13.90
N GLY A 128 5.02 42.57 14.98
CA GLY A 128 4.86 43.63 15.98
C GLY A 128 6.15 43.98 16.74
N ILE A 129 7.25 43.25 16.61
CA ILE A 129 8.59 43.67 17.06
C ILE A 129 9.29 44.47 15.96
N ARG A 130 9.24 44.00 14.70
CA ARG A 130 9.78 44.68 13.52
C ARG A 130 9.20 46.09 13.37
N ASP A 131 7.88 46.23 13.46
CA ASP A 131 7.17 47.50 13.29
C ASP A 131 7.59 48.53 14.36
N ARG A 132 7.69 48.10 15.63
CA ARG A 132 8.18 48.95 16.73
C ARG A 132 9.67 49.28 16.59
N SER A 133 10.50 48.36 16.09
CA SER A 133 11.92 48.65 15.81
C SER A 133 12.14 49.53 14.59
N ALA A 134 11.18 49.59 13.65
CA ALA A 134 11.15 50.60 12.60
C ALA A 134 10.76 51.97 13.19
N GLY A 135 9.68 52.04 13.98
CA GLY A 135 9.26 53.28 14.67
C GLY A 135 10.39 53.89 15.51
N ILE A 136 10.97 53.12 16.43
CA ILE A 136 12.09 53.58 17.29
C ILE A 136 13.30 54.08 16.48
N ARG A 137 13.57 53.51 15.29
CA ARG A 137 14.64 54.00 14.41
C ARG A 137 14.27 55.30 13.69
N ALA A 138 13.01 55.49 13.31
CA ALA A 138 12.53 56.75 12.75
C ALA A 138 12.55 57.86 13.82
N ASP A 139 12.04 57.59 15.02
CA ASP A 139 12.08 58.49 16.17
C ASP A 139 13.53 58.90 16.50
N ALA A 140 14.46 57.93 16.50
CA ALA A 140 15.88 58.18 16.75
C ALA A 140 16.58 58.95 15.61
N SER A 141 16.18 58.74 14.35
CA SER A 141 16.67 59.57 13.23
C SER A 141 16.24 61.01 13.43
N MET A 142 14.95 61.27 13.63
CA MET A 142 14.42 62.63 13.81
C MET A 142 15.10 63.39 14.95
N LEU A 143 15.41 62.71 16.07
CA LEU A 143 16.14 63.32 17.19
C LEU A 143 17.63 63.59 16.88
N MET A 144 18.27 62.78 16.02
CA MET A 144 19.63 63.07 15.53
C MET A 144 19.61 64.22 14.52
N ASP A 145 18.66 64.21 13.57
CA ASP A 145 18.47 65.23 12.56
C ASP A 145 18.24 66.60 13.23
N GLU A 146 17.31 66.67 14.20
CA GLU A 146 17.07 67.83 15.07
C GLU A 146 18.34 68.27 15.82
N ALA A 147 19.03 67.35 16.50
CA ALA A 147 20.28 67.66 17.20
C ALA A 147 21.39 68.20 16.28
N THR A 148 21.52 67.70 15.04
CA THR A 148 22.49 68.23 14.08
C THR A 148 22.11 69.60 13.54
N SER A 149 20.82 69.90 13.38
CA SER A 149 20.38 71.25 12.97
C SER A 149 20.76 72.33 13.99
N TYR A 150 20.59 72.07 15.29
CA TYR A 150 21.02 73.01 16.34
C TYR A 150 22.54 73.26 16.33
N LEU A 151 23.35 72.23 16.07
CA LEU A 151 24.80 72.39 15.96
C LEU A 151 25.21 73.22 14.74
N GLN A 152 24.53 73.06 13.60
CA GLN A 152 24.76 73.88 12.41
C GLN A 152 24.28 75.33 12.57
N GLU A 153 23.21 75.58 13.33
CA GLU A 153 22.77 76.94 13.68
C GLU A 153 23.79 77.66 14.57
N ASP A 154 24.37 76.98 15.56
CA ASP A 154 25.45 77.54 16.41
C ASP A 154 26.74 77.81 15.60
N GLU A 155 27.11 76.96 14.63
CA GLU A 155 28.26 77.20 13.74
C GLU A 155 28.04 78.39 12.77
N GLN A 156 26.83 78.53 12.20
CA GLN A 156 26.50 79.69 11.36
C GLN A 156 26.38 80.99 12.16
N ALA A 157 25.97 80.94 13.43
CA ALA A 157 25.96 82.10 14.32
C ALA A 157 27.36 82.56 14.76
N GLY A 158 28.41 81.75 14.53
CA GLY A 158 29.79 82.02 14.96
C GLY A 158 30.72 82.60 13.89
N THR A 159 30.28 82.73 12.63
CA THR A 159 31.19 82.97 11.48
C THR A 159 30.88 84.28 10.74
N GLU A 160 31.30 85.41 11.30
CA GLU A 160 31.60 86.63 10.52
C GLU A 160 33.12 86.67 10.23
N GLU A 161 33.49 87.03 8.99
CA GLU A 161 34.87 87.04 8.43
C GLU A 161 35.46 85.61 8.27
N ASP A 162 35.87 85.13 7.09
CA ASP A 162 36.73 85.74 6.06
C ASP A 162 36.46 85.11 4.64
N PRO A 163 36.63 85.82 3.50
CA PRO A 163 36.54 85.26 2.13
C PRO A 163 37.90 85.04 1.43
N GLU A 164 37.93 84.19 0.38
CA GLU A 164 39.13 83.79 -0.44
C GLU A 164 40.10 82.84 0.32
N GLU A 165 40.94 81.97 -0.25
CA GLU A 165 41.30 81.49 -1.62
C GLU A 165 41.28 79.93 -1.59
N ASP A 166 41.07 79.08 -2.61
CA ASP A 166 40.48 79.11 -3.98
C ASP A 166 40.12 77.63 -4.36
N PRO A 167 39.21 77.29 -5.30
CA PRO A 167 38.71 75.92 -5.49
C PRO A 167 39.54 75.08 -6.49
N GLU A 168 40.51 74.28 -5.99
CA GLU A 168 41.18 73.27 -6.83
C GLU A 168 40.22 72.10 -7.19
N GLU A 169 40.01 71.89 -8.49
CA GLU A 169 39.21 70.78 -9.02
C GLU A 169 39.89 69.42 -8.78
N HIS A 170 39.27 68.55 -7.99
CA HIS A 170 39.66 67.14 -7.89
C HIS A 170 38.51 66.24 -8.38
N PRO A 171 38.63 65.61 -9.57
CA PRO A 171 37.54 64.82 -10.14
C PRO A 171 37.40 63.44 -9.50
N GLU A 172 36.18 63.14 -9.08
CA GLU A 172 35.49 61.83 -9.09
C GLU A 172 36.35 60.58 -8.78
N GLU A 173 36.27 60.09 -7.54
CA GLU A 173 36.60 58.69 -7.23
C GLU A 173 35.47 57.76 -7.70
N ASP A 174 35.86 56.65 -8.33
CA ASP A 174 35.01 55.65 -8.98
C ASP A 174 34.49 54.60 -7.98
N PRO A 175 33.17 54.42 -7.81
CA PRO A 175 32.59 53.28 -7.15
C PRO A 175 32.12 52.24 -8.18
N GLU A 176 32.93 51.23 -8.45
CA GLU A 176 32.49 50.05 -9.23
C GLU A 176 31.28 49.40 -8.52
N GLU A 177 30.10 49.51 -9.15
CA GLU A 177 28.90 48.77 -8.71
C GLU A 177 29.09 47.28 -9.02
N ASP A 178 29.16 46.44 -7.99
CA ASP A 178 29.08 44.97 -8.09
C ASP A 178 27.76 44.46 -7.46
N PRO A 179 26.66 44.37 -8.25
CA PRO A 179 25.37 43.89 -7.78
C PRO A 179 25.07 42.44 -8.22
N GLU A 180 24.32 41.73 -7.36
CA GLU A 180 23.62 40.46 -7.64
C GLU A 180 24.44 39.13 -7.70
N GLU A 181 24.72 38.54 -6.52
CA GLU A 181 24.67 37.07 -6.36
C GLU A 181 23.74 36.66 -5.19
N ASP A 182 22.47 36.34 -5.52
CA ASP A 182 21.57 35.45 -4.76
C ASP A 182 20.37 35.09 -5.68
N PRO A 183 19.71 33.92 -5.59
CA PRO A 183 20.02 32.75 -4.77
C PRO A 183 20.12 31.42 -5.56
N ALA A 184 20.67 30.39 -4.91
CA ALA A 184 20.60 29.00 -5.36
C ALA A 184 20.02 28.08 -4.27
N GLU A 185 18.70 28.12 -4.08
CA GLU A 185 17.97 27.12 -3.29
C GLU A 185 17.91 25.76 -4.02
N ASP A 186 18.95 24.92 -3.88
CA ASP A 186 18.90 23.55 -4.42
C ASP A 186 18.32 22.56 -3.39
N ILE A 187 16.99 22.52 -3.32
CA ILE A 187 16.22 21.68 -2.39
C ILE A 187 16.14 20.24 -2.92
N ALA A 188 16.93 19.33 -2.33
CA ALA A 188 16.94 17.91 -2.67
C ALA A 188 16.48 16.99 -1.50
N PRO A 189 15.20 16.54 -1.48
CA PRO A 189 14.67 15.64 -0.46
C PRO A 189 14.17 14.30 -1.05
N ASP A 190 15.07 13.35 -1.27
CA ASP A 190 14.74 11.94 -1.58
C ASP A 190 15.97 11.05 -1.31
N SER A 191 15.91 9.83 -0.75
CA SER A 191 14.80 9.10 -0.11
C SER A 191 15.39 8.05 0.86
N PRO A 192 14.71 7.60 1.93
CA PRO A 192 15.24 6.57 2.82
C PRO A 192 15.30 5.19 2.14
N ALA A 193 16.50 4.62 2.04
CA ALA A 193 16.70 3.25 1.55
C ALA A 193 16.11 2.22 2.53
N LYS A 194 15.45 1.18 1.99
CA LYS A 194 14.87 0.08 2.76
C LYS A 194 15.95 -0.85 3.33
N GLY A 195 15.76 -1.30 4.56
CA GLY A 195 16.48 -2.39 5.22
C GLY A 195 15.56 -3.05 6.23
#